data_AF-A0A836Q6J3-F1
#
_entry.id   AF-A0A836Q6J3-F1
#
_cell.length_a   1.000
_cell.length_b   1.000
_cell.length_c   1.000
_cell.angle_alpha   90.00
_cell.angle_beta   90.00
_cell.angle_gamma   90.00
#
_symmetry.space_group_name_H-M   'P 1'
#
loop_
_entity.id
_entity.type
_entity.pdbx_description
1 polymer ?
#
loop_
_entity_poly.entity_id
_entity_poly.type
_entity_poly.pdbx_seq_one_letter_code
_entity_poly.pdbx_strand_id
1 'polypeptide(L)'
;MNLDKLAGVVEDLIVQLDYPGFEPRSLKLGLPEELQTMSAKTFASALGHKSVYVKLAALRWFQDRPGVAKSHLAAILGLIDSKDEWVRMESIRTVEKMHKLPSHVGAAVSKGLSDESVEVRKATAKALGKILKRSVTKDASVIDALKQATQDSDVEVRFKAQKALRNIGEFVV
;
A
#
# COMPACT_ATOMS: atom_id res chain seq x y z
N MET A 1 -0.49 -14.01 22.26
CA MET A 1 -0.05 -12.59 22.18
C MET A 1 -1.19 -11.76 21.61
N ASN A 2 -1.56 -10.66 22.27
CA ASN A 2 -2.69 -9.80 21.93
C ASN A 2 -2.23 -8.53 21.18
N LEU A 3 -3.17 -7.75 20.67
CA LEU A 3 -2.93 -6.50 19.95
C LEU A 3 -2.14 -5.49 20.79
N ASP A 4 -2.40 -5.43 22.10
CA ASP A 4 -1.76 -4.47 23.00
C ASP A 4 -0.25 -4.69 23.10
N LYS A 5 0.21 -5.95 23.17
CA LYS A 5 1.66 -6.26 23.13
C LYS A 5 2.28 -5.79 21.82
N LEU A 6 1.62 -6.01 20.68
CA LEU A 6 2.10 -5.53 19.38
C LEU A 6 2.18 -3.99 19.37
N ALA A 7 1.14 -3.31 19.84
CA ALA A 7 1.10 -1.86 19.89
C ALA A 7 2.21 -1.30 20.77
N GLY A 8 2.38 -1.83 21.99
CA GLY A 8 3.42 -1.40 22.92
C GLY A 8 4.82 -1.53 22.33
N VAL A 9 5.16 -2.69 21.76
CA VAL A 9 6.49 -2.87 21.14
C VAL A 9 6.69 -1.93 19.95
N VAL A 10 5.67 -1.72 19.11
CA VAL A 10 5.78 -0.77 17.99
C VAL A 10 6.00 0.65 18.49
N GLU A 11 5.28 1.07 19.54
CA GLU A 11 5.42 2.40 20.13
C GLU A 11 6.80 2.58 20.79
N ASP A 12 7.28 1.59 21.54
CA ASP A 12 8.61 1.60 22.15
C ASP A 12 9.72 1.69 21.09
N LEU A 13 9.61 0.92 20.00
CA LEU A 13 10.57 0.97 18.90
C LEU A 13 10.60 2.34 18.22
N ILE A 14 9.44 2.99 18.07
CA ILE A 14 9.38 4.34 17.50
C ILE A 14 10.04 5.34 18.43
N VAL A 15 9.78 5.28 19.74
CA VAL A 15 10.43 6.16 20.73
C VAL A 15 11.95 5.99 20.73
N GLN A 16 12.43 4.76 20.65
CA GLN A 16 13.88 4.48 20.59
C GLN A 16 14.56 5.00 19.32
N LEU A 17 13.79 5.15 18.23
CA LEU A 17 14.27 5.59 16.93
C LEU A 17 13.85 7.03 16.61
N ASP A 18 13.32 7.76 17.60
CA ASP A 18 12.89 9.14 17.46
C ASP A 18 14.09 10.07 17.64
N TYR A 19 14.74 10.42 16.52
CA TYR A 19 15.83 11.38 16.47
C TYR A 19 15.51 12.52 15.49
N PRO A 20 16.02 13.75 15.74
CA PRO A 20 15.66 14.92 14.95
C PRO A 20 15.95 14.76 13.45
N GLY A 21 14.99 15.16 12.62
CA GLY A 21 15.09 15.09 11.16
C GLY A 21 14.76 13.72 10.56
N PHE A 22 14.43 12.73 11.40
CA PHE A 22 13.97 11.42 10.94
C PHE A 22 12.46 11.39 10.74
N GLU A 23 11.99 10.71 9.71
CA GLU A 23 10.57 10.42 9.49
C GLU A 23 10.27 8.99 9.98
N PRO A 24 9.71 8.79 11.18
CA PRO A 24 9.56 7.46 11.76
C PRO A 24 8.60 6.57 10.97
N ARG A 25 7.64 7.16 10.23
CA ARG A 25 6.73 6.40 9.36
C ARG A 25 7.48 5.72 8.22
N SER A 26 8.65 6.23 7.82
CA SER A 26 9.48 5.64 6.76
C SER A 26 10.14 4.32 7.15
N LEU A 27 10.27 4.05 8.46
CA LEU A 27 11.01 2.90 8.94
C LEU A 27 10.28 1.60 8.62
N LYS A 28 10.91 0.73 7.82
CA LYS A 28 10.52 -0.68 7.78
C LYS A 28 10.94 -1.34 9.11
N LEU A 29 10.09 -1.19 10.12
CA LEU A 29 10.24 -1.83 11.42
C LEU A 29 10.42 -3.34 11.19
N GLY A 30 11.63 -3.83 11.42
CA GLY A 30 11.86 -5.26 11.62
C GLY A 30 11.21 -5.62 12.93
N LEU A 31 10.02 -6.24 12.87
CA LEU A 31 9.37 -6.70 14.09
C LEU A 31 10.24 -7.79 14.74
N PRO A 32 10.49 -7.71 16.06
CA PRO A 32 11.18 -8.75 16.80
C PRO A 32 10.59 -10.13 16.49
N GLU A 33 11.43 -11.15 16.50
CA GLU A 33 11.04 -12.53 16.15
C GLU A 33 9.80 -13.00 16.92
N GLU A 34 9.70 -12.59 18.19
CA GLU A 34 8.51 -12.81 19.03
C GLU A 34 7.20 -12.38 18.36
N LEU A 35 7.18 -11.20 17.74
CA LEU A 35 6.00 -10.65 17.08
C LEU A 35 5.76 -11.27 15.70
N GLN A 36 6.79 -11.83 15.07
CA GLN A 36 6.64 -12.48 13.76
C GLN A 36 5.81 -13.76 13.83
N THR A 37 5.80 -14.42 15.00
CA THR A 37 5.00 -15.62 15.26
C THR A 37 3.53 -15.32 15.60
N MET A 38 3.15 -14.04 15.73
CA MET A 38 1.78 -13.67 16.04
C MET A 38 0.81 -14.01 14.92
N SER A 39 -0.44 -14.27 15.32
CA SER A 39 -1.50 -14.61 14.37
C SER A 39 -1.78 -13.46 13.40
N ALA A 40 -2.09 -13.80 12.15
CA ALA A 40 -2.52 -12.82 11.15
C ALA A 40 -3.78 -12.04 11.57
N LYS A 41 -4.63 -12.65 12.40
CA LYS A 41 -5.81 -11.99 12.98
C LYS A 41 -5.40 -10.78 13.84
N THR A 42 -4.31 -10.88 14.58
CA THR A 42 -3.82 -9.77 15.40
C THR A 42 -3.35 -8.61 14.52
N PHE A 43 -2.62 -8.89 13.44
CA PHE A 43 -2.23 -7.87 12.47
C PHE A 43 -3.42 -7.32 11.69
N ALA A 44 -4.45 -8.13 11.42
CA ALA A 44 -5.69 -7.65 10.83
C ALA A 44 -6.42 -6.66 11.75
N SER A 45 -6.47 -6.94 13.06
CA SER A 45 -6.99 -5.99 14.06
C SER A 45 -6.16 -4.70 14.12
N ALA A 46 -4.83 -4.80 13.97
CA ALA A 46 -3.93 -3.65 13.97
C ALA A 46 -4.14 -2.68 12.80
N LEU A 47 -4.70 -3.14 11.65
CA LEU A 47 -5.08 -2.26 10.54
C LEU A 47 -6.12 -1.19 10.96
N GLY A 48 -6.97 -1.49 11.94
CA GLY A 48 -7.96 -0.58 12.48
C GLY A 48 -7.49 0.25 13.69
N HIS A 49 -6.23 0.13 14.10
CA HIS A 49 -5.73 0.77 15.31
C HIS A 49 -5.61 2.29 15.16
N LYS A 50 -5.70 3.06 16.26
CA LYS A 50 -5.61 4.54 16.22
C LYS A 50 -4.22 5.04 15.80
N SER A 51 -3.17 4.32 16.20
CA SER A 51 -1.78 4.70 15.91
C SER A 51 -1.41 4.36 14.46
N VAL A 52 -0.92 5.37 13.74
CA VAL A 52 -0.41 5.24 12.36
C VAL A 52 0.70 4.19 12.30
N TYR A 53 1.61 4.18 13.27
CA TYR A 53 2.74 3.24 13.32
C TYR A 53 2.28 1.79 13.42
N VAL A 54 1.23 1.51 14.21
CA VAL A 54 0.66 0.17 14.34
C VAL A 54 0.00 -0.28 13.04
N LYS A 55 -0.70 0.62 12.33
CA LYS A 55 -1.23 0.32 11.00
C LYS A 55 -0.12 0.01 9.99
N LEU A 56 0.94 0.83 9.99
CA LEU A 56 2.08 0.65 9.09
C LEU A 56 2.81 -0.66 9.36
N ALA A 57 3.02 -1.01 10.63
CA ALA A 57 3.60 -2.29 11.04
C ALA A 57 2.77 -3.47 10.52
N ALA A 58 1.44 -3.40 10.63
CA ALA A 58 0.55 -4.42 10.12
C ALA A 58 0.59 -4.55 8.59
N LEU A 59 0.53 -3.44 7.86
CA LEU A 59 0.62 -3.43 6.40
C LEU A 59 1.95 -4.04 5.92
N ARG A 60 3.06 -3.64 6.54
CA ARG A 60 4.41 -4.16 6.23
C ARG A 60 4.52 -5.65 6.56
N TRP A 61 3.93 -6.11 7.66
CA TRP A 61 3.87 -7.53 7.99
C TRP A 61 3.10 -8.34 6.93
N PHE A 62 1.98 -7.82 6.43
CA PHE A 62 1.21 -8.45 5.34
C PHE A 62 1.95 -8.44 4.01
N GLN A 63 2.76 -7.41 3.75
CA GLN A 63 3.61 -7.35 2.56
C GLN A 63 4.65 -8.46 2.49
N ASP A 64 5.12 -8.97 3.63
CA ASP A 64 6.06 -10.10 3.68
C ASP A 64 5.32 -11.44 3.59
N ARG A 65 4.00 -11.43 3.80
CA ARG A 65 3.11 -12.62 3.82
C ARG A 65 1.89 -12.42 2.92
N PRO A 66 2.06 -12.19 1.61
CA PRO A 66 0.97 -11.83 0.70
C PRO A 66 -0.12 -12.92 0.59
N GLY A 67 0.22 -14.19 0.86
CA GLY A 67 -0.74 -15.29 0.88
C GLY A 67 -1.82 -15.13 1.95
N VAL A 68 -1.45 -14.60 3.12
CA VAL A 68 -2.38 -14.41 4.25
C VAL A 68 -3.13 -13.08 4.15
N ALA A 69 -2.53 -12.08 3.51
CA ALA A 69 -3.16 -10.77 3.26
C ALA A 69 -4.48 -10.86 2.48
N LYS A 70 -4.66 -11.91 1.66
CA LYS A 70 -5.86 -12.12 0.84
C LYS A 70 -7.15 -12.17 1.66
N SER A 71 -7.12 -12.80 2.83
CA SER A 71 -8.28 -12.89 3.73
C SER A 71 -8.65 -11.55 4.38
N HIS A 72 -7.78 -10.54 4.25
CA HIS A 72 -7.93 -9.21 4.83
C HIS A 72 -7.97 -8.10 3.77
N LEU A 73 -8.18 -8.46 2.50
CA LEU A 73 -8.14 -7.53 1.37
C LEU A 73 -9.07 -6.32 1.56
N ALA A 74 -10.30 -6.54 2.05
CA ALA A 74 -11.25 -5.44 2.27
C ALA A 74 -10.75 -4.42 3.30
N ALA A 75 -10.18 -4.90 4.42
CA ALA A 75 -9.61 -4.03 5.45
C ALA A 75 -8.37 -3.28 4.93
N ILE A 76 -7.52 -3.96 4.15
CA ILE A 76 -6.35 -3.33 3.52
C ILE A 76 -6.81 -2.25 2.53
N LEU A 77 -7.74 -2.56 1.62
CA LEU A 77 -8.26 -1.60 0.64
C LEU A 77 -8.92 -0.39 1.29
N GLY A 78 -9.62 -0.56 2.41
CA GLY A 78 -10.20 0.55 3.17
C GLY A 78 -9.17 1.56 3.67
N LEU A 79 -7.90 1.16 3.81
CA LEU A 79 -6.82 2.07 4.21
C LEU A 79 -6.30 2.96 3.08
N ILE A 80 -6.75 2.77 1.83
CA ILE A 80 -6.46 3.69 0.72
C ILE A 80 -7.10 5.06 0.98
N ASP A 81 -8.18 5.13 1.75
CA ASP A 81 -8.86 6.38 2.15
C ASP A 81 -8.38 6.89 3.53
N SER A 82 -7.23 6.42 4.02
CA SER A 82 -6.66 6.85 5.31
C SER A 82 -6.28 8.34 5.30
N LYS A 83 -6.48 9.02 6.43
CA LYS A 83 -6.01 10.41 6.62
C LYS A 83 -4.49 10.57 6.49
N ASP A 84 -3.73 9.55 6.90
CA ASP A 84 -2.27 9.54 6.80
C ASP A 84 -1.80 8.97 5.46
N GLU A 85 -0.98 9.72 4.74
CA GLU A 85 -0.48 9.38 3.40
C GLU A 85 0.40 8.13 3.36
N TRP A 86 1.18 7.85 4.42
CA TRP A 86 2.02 6.66 4.49
C TRP A 86 1.17 5.41 4.58
N VAL A 87 0.08 5.47 5.34
CA VAL A 87 -0.89 4.37 5.43
C VAL A 87 -1.58 4.13 4.08
N ARG A 88 -1.99 5.19 3.37
CA ARG A 88 -2.55 5.07 2.01
C ARG A 88 -1.56 4.39 1.07
N MET A 89 -0.33 4.89 1.03
CA MET A 89 0.74 4.36 0.20
C MET A 89 1.08 2.89 0.52
N GLU A 90 1.25 2.55 1.80
CA GLU A 90 1.58 1.18 2.21
C GLU A 90 0.42 0.21 2.00
N SER A 91 -0.84 0.68 2.06
CA SER A 91 -2.00 -0.11 1.64
C SER A 91 -1.90 -0.50 0.17
N ILE A 92 -1.66 0.47 -0.71
CA ILE A 92 -1.48 0.25 -2.15
C ILE A 92 -0.32 -0.73 -2.42
N ARG A 93 0.82 -0.58 -1.73
CA ARG A 93 1.96 -1.51 -1.85
C ARG A 93 1.65 -2.92 -1.36
N THR A 94 0.81 -3.03 -0.33
CA THR A 94 0.34 -4.33 0.18
C THR A 94 -0.49 -5.03 -0.88
N VAL A 95 -1.45 -4.31 -1.48
CA VAL A 95 -2.26 -4.82 -2.60
C VAL A 95 -1.40 -5.17 -3.81
N GLU A 96 -0.40 -4.35 -4.16
CA GLU A 96 0.55 -4.61 -5.26
C GLU A 96 1.20 -6.00 -5.13
N LYS A 97 1.62 -6.39 -3.92
CA LYS A 97 2.31 -7.67 -3.66
C LYS A 97 1.39 -8.90 -3.73
N MET A 98 0.08 -8.72 -3.73
CA MET A 98 -0.89 -9.82 -3.81
C MET A 98 -1.05 -10.28 -5.26
N HIS A 99 -1.09 -11.59 -5.50
CA HIS A 99 -1.12 -12.13 -6.87
C HIS A 99 -2.54 -12.21 -7.46
N LYS A 100 -3.42 -13.01 -6.84
CA LYS A 100 -4.77 -13.27 -7.33
C LYS A 100 -5.74 -12.30 -6.68
N LEU A 101 -5.95 -11.16 -7.32
CA LEU A 101 -6.86 -10.10 -6.88
C LEU A 101 -8.19 -10.16 -7.65
N PRO A 102 -9.32 -9.87 -6.99
CA PRO A 102 -10.59 -9.62 -7.69
C PRO A 102 -10.49 -8.48 -8.71
N SER A 103 -11.31 -8.52 -9.76
CA SER A 103 -11.30 -7.52 -10.84
C SER A 103 -11.54 -6.08 -10.38
N HIS A 104 -12.39 -5.87 -9.36
CA HIS A 104 -12.70 -4.54 -8.83
C HIS A 104 -11.53 -3.85 -8.13
N VAL A 105 -10.46 -4.58 -7.79
CA VAL A 105 -9.32 -4.02 -7.04
C VAL A 105 -8.60 -2.95 -7.85
N GLY A 106 -8.49 -3.10 -9.17
CA GLY A 106 -7.89 -2.08 -10.03
C GLY A 106 -8.60 -0.74 -9.92
N ALA A 107 -9.93 -0.74 -9.97
CA ALA A 107 -10.76 0.46 -9.83
C ALA A 107 -10.70 1.08 -8.44
N ALA A 108 -10.60 0.25 -7.38
CA ALA A 108 -10.42 0.77 -6.03
C ALA A 108 -9.07 1.47 -5.86
N VAL A 109 -7.99 0.85 -6.37
CA VAL A 109 -6.63 1.40 -6.28
C VAL A 109 -6.47 2.64 -7.15
N SER A 110 -7.18 2.78 -8.28
CA SER A 110 -7.02 3.90 -9.20
C SER A 110 -7.35 5.27 -8.61
N LYS A 111 -8.16 5.33 -7.54
CA LYS A 111 -8.41 6.57 -6.79
C LYS A 111 -7.13 7.25 -6.32
N GLY A 112 -6.10 6.47 -5.98
CA GLY A 112 -4.81 7.01 -5.53
C GLY A 112 -4.01 7.74 -6.62
N LEU A 113 -4.42 7.69 -7.90
CA LEU A 113 -3.80 8.47 -8.98
C LEU A 113 -4.11 9.97 -8.89
N SER A 114 -5.13 10.36 -8.12
CA SER A 114 -5.50 11.76 -7.88
C SER A 114 -5.24 12.20 -6.44
N ASP A 115 -4.42 11.43 -5.71
CA ASP A 115 -4.08 11.74 -4.32
C ASP A 115 -3.26 13.04 -4.20
N GLU A 116 -3.45 13.80 -3.12
CA GLU A 116 -2.68 15.01 -2.83
C GLU A 116 -1.17 14.71 -2.73
N SER A 117 -0.81 13.54 -2.20
CA SER A 117 0.56 13.12 -1.98
C SER A 117 1.17 12.52 -3.24
N VAL A 118 2.27 13.11 -3.69
CA VAL A 118 3.06 12.64 -4.84
C VAL A 118 3.49 11.18 -4.65
N GLU A 119 3.88 10.79 -3.44
CA GLU A 119 4.32 9.42 -3.15
C GLU A 119 3.18 8.40 -3.27
N VAL A 120 1.95 8.78 -2.89
CA VAL A 120 0.77 7.94 -3.08
C VAL A 120 0.44 7.81 -4.57
N ARG A 121 0.47 8.90 -5.34
CA ARG A 121 0.25 8.86 -6.81
C ARG A 121 1.28 7.96 -7.52
N LYS A 122 2.57 8.10 -7.17
CA LYS A 122 3.67 7.26 -7.69
C LYS A 122 3.44 5.79 -7.37
N ALA A 123 3.12 5.48 -6.10
CA ALA A 123 2.86 4.12 -5.66
C ALA A 123 1.66 3.51 -6.40
N THR A 124 0.60 4.30 -6.59
CA THR A 124 -0.61 3.90 -7.30
C THR A 124 -0.31 3.54 -8.75
N ALA A 125 0.33 4.45 -9.50
CA ALA A 125 0.67 4.20 -10.90
C ALA A 125 1.49 2.91 -11.08
N LYS A 126 2.50 2.73 -10.23
CA LYS A 126 3.31 1.51 -10.23
C LYS A 126 2.47 0.26 -9.90
N ALA A 127 1.64 0.32 -8.87
CA ALA A 127 0.82 -0.80 -8.42
C ALA A 127 -0.17 -1.24 -9.49
N LEU A 128 -0.88 -0.29 -10.10
CA LEU A 128 -1.83 -0.56 -11.18
C LEU A 128 -1.17 -1.26 -12.37
N GLY A 129 0.00 -0.81 -12.80
CA GLY A 129 0.73 -1.48 -13.89
C GLY A 129 1.01 -2.96 -13.61
N LYS A 130 1.25 -3.34 -12.35
CA LYS A 130 1.41 -4.75 -11.96
C LYS A 130 0.09 -5.49 -11.77
N ILE A 131 -0.91 -4.84 -11.16
CA ILE A 131 -2.24 -5.42 -10.93
C ILE A 131 -2.89 -5.76 -12.27
N LEU A 132 -2.97 -4.79 -13.19
CA LEU A 132 -3.56 -4.95 -14.52
C LEU A 132 -2.79 -5.95 -15.38
N LYS A 133 -1.46 -5.98 -15.30
CA LYS A 133 -0.64 -6.99 -16.02
C LYS A 133 -0.98 -8.42 -15.61
N ARG A 134 -1.41 -8.64 -14.37
CA ARG A 134 -1.82 -9.95 -13.84
C ARG A 134 -3.32 -10.20 -13.95
N SER A 135 -4.09 -9.19 -14.31
CA SER A 135 -5.54 -9.29 -14.41
C SER A 135 -5.95 -9.94 -15.72
N VAL A 136 -7.02 -10.75 -15.68
CA VAL A 136 -7.62 -11.34 -16.89
C VAL A 136 -8.32 -10.27 -17.72
N THR A 137 -8.91 -9.28 -17.07
CA THR A 137 -9.58 -8.14 -17.71
C THR A 137 -8.90 -6.84 -17.31
N LYS A 138 -8.77 -5.92 -18.27
CA LYS A 138 -8.30 -4.56 -18.00
C LYS A 138 -9.50 -3.63 -18.03
N ASP A 139 -9.69 -2.89 -16.96
CA ASP A 139 -10.75 -1.90 -16.85
C ASP A 139 -10.34 -0.64 -17.62
N ALA A 140 -11.14 -0.25 -18.62
CA ALA A 140 -10.89 0.92 -19.46
C ALA A 140 -10.81 2.21 -18.63
N SER A 141 -11.63 2.34 -17.58
CA SER A 141 -11.61 3.53 -16.71
C SER A 141 -10.28 3.67 -15.97
N VAL A 142 -9.65 2.54 -15.59
CA VAL A 142 -8.35 2.51 -14.93
C VAL A 142 -7.23 2.83 -15.93
N ILE A 143 -7.35 2.35 -17.18
CA ILE A 143 -6.42 2.71 -18.25
C ILE A 143 -6.48 4.22 -18.52
N ASP A 144 -7.66 4.80 -18.60
CA ASP A 144 -7.82 6.23 -18.87
C ASP A 144 -7.33 7.09 -17.71
N ALA A 145 -7.54 6.67 -16.46
CA ALA A 145 -6.93 7.31 -15.29
C ALA A 145 -5.39 7.26 -15.35
N LEU A 146 -4.80 6.13 -15.78
CA LEU A 146 -3.35 6.03 -16.00
C LEU A 146 -2.87 6.94 -17.13
N LYS A 147 -3.64 7.09 -18.23
CA LYS A 147 -3.33 8.04 -19.31
C LYS A 147 -3.33 9.48 -18.78
N GLN A 148 -4.32 9.86 -17.98
CA GLN A 148 -4.34 11.19 -17.33
C GLN A 148 -3.11 11.39 -16.43
N ALA A 149 -2.72 10.38 -15.65
CA ALA A 149 -1.52 10.44 -14.81
C ALA A 149 -0.21 10.57 -15.60
N THR A 150 -0.19 10.33 -16.92
CA THR A 150 0.99 10.64 -17.76
C THR A 150 1.21 12.13 -17.95
N GLN A 151 0.23 12.97 -17.59
CA GLN A 151 0.27 14.44 -17.61
C GLN A 151 0.37 15.03 -16.21
N ASP A 152 0.66 14.23 -15.17
CA ASP A 152 0.83 14.71 -13.80
C ASP A 152 1.91 15.80 -13.71
N SER A 153 1.72 16.76 -12.80
CA SER A 153 2.72 17.78 -12.47
C SER A 153 4.08 17.19 -12.10
N ASP A 154 4.10 16.05 -11.41
CA ASP A 154 5.31 15.40 -10.92
C ASP A 154 5.92 14.47 -11.98
N VAL A 155 7.22 14.63 -12.22
CA VAL A 155 7.96 13.90 -13.26
C VAL A 155 7.97 12.40 -12.99
N GLU A 156 8.12 12.00 -11.73
CA GLU A 156 8.16 10.60 -11.34
C GLU A 156 6.78 9.94 -11.50
N VAL A 157 5.70 10.63 -11.17
CA VAL A 157 4.33 10.13 -11.43
C VAL A 157 4.14 9.89 -12.92
N ARG A 158 4.48 10.86 -13.79
CA ARG A 158 4.38 10.70 -15.25
C ARG A 158 5.14 9.48 -15.72
N PHE A 159 6.39 9.32 -15.28
CA PHE A 159 7.23 8.18 -15.65
C PHE A 159 6.62 6.85 -15.19
N LYS A 160 6.12 6.77 -13.95
CA LYS A 160 5.48 5.55 -13.42
C LYS A 160 4.19 5.22 -14.18
N ALA A 161 3.38 6.21 -14.55
CA ALA A 161 2.16 6.04 -15.32
C ALA A 161 2.45 5.53 -16.74
N GLN A 162 3.39 6.15 -17.46
CA GLN A 162 3.83 5.68 -18.77
C GLN A 162 4.38 4.25 -18.72
N LYS A 163 5.21 3.95 -17.72
CA LYS A 163 5.72 2.58 -17.49
C LYS A 163 4.60 1.59 -17.22
N ALA A 164 3.59 1.98 -16.45
CA ALA A 164 2.42 1.15 -16.18
C ALA A 164 1.65 0.83 -17.47
N LEU A 165 1.35 1.84 -18.29
CA LEU A 165 0.69 1.68 -19.59
C LEU A 165 1.50 0.77 -20.54
N ARG A 166 2.82 0.95 -20.62
CA ARG A 166 3.70 0.08 -21.43
C ARG A 166 3.66 -1.36 -20.95
N ASN A 167 3.70 -1.58 -19.63
CA ASN A 167 3.65 -2.93 -19.04
C ASN A 167 2.36 -3.68 -19.35
N ILE A 168 1.27 -2.94 -19.60
CA ILE A 168 -0.05 -3.52 -19.93
C ILE A 168 -0.36 -3.44 -21.43
N GLY A 169 0.55 -2.94 -22.27
CA GLY A 169 0.33 -2.84 -23.72
C GLY A 169 -0.66 -1.75 -24.15
N GLU A 170 -0.91 -0.75 -23.31
CA GLU A 170 -1.87 0.34 -23.54
C GLU A 170 -1.16 1.70 -23.70
N PHE A 171 0.13 1.70 -24.01
CA PHE A 171 0.89 2.92 -24.28
C PHE A 171 0.77 3.29 -25.75
N VAL A 172 0.13 4.42 -26.02
CA VAL A 172 0.01 4.99 -27.37
C VAL A 172 0.90 6.23 -27.41
N VAL A 173 1.74 6.33 -28.44
CA VAL A 173 2.68 7.43 -28.70
C VAL A 173 1.93 8.65 -29.23
#